data_AF-A0A485K955-F1
#
_entry.id   AF-A0A485K955-F1
#
_cell.length_a   1.000
_cell.length_b   1.000
_cell.length_c   1.000
_cell.angle_alpha   90.00
_cell.angle_beta   90.00
_cell.angle_gamma   90.00
#
_symmetry.space_group_name_H-M   'P 1'
#
loop_
_entity.id
_entity.type
_entity.pdbx_description
1 polymer ?
#
loop_
_entity_poly.entity_id
_entity_poly.type
_entity_poly.pdbx_seq_one_letter_code
_entity_poly.pdbx_strand_id
1 'polypeptide(L)'
;MEEGRTVLCFPDGSEWFQGYFYAASAAEDDDFMEKPPTALGLLAVEMPVDDCVRCRHGGYREYKMTIINYDTEKEATILVQKTGGDFCTLATADSEESATRLNFDTSSMLTDEKAAACIRQMFPTIASRCENDDSVR
;
A
#
# COMPACT_ATOMS: atom_id res chain seq x y z
N MET A 1 7.85 -0.46 -18.60
CA MET A 1 7.04 -0.68 -17.38
C MET A 1 8.06 -1.01 -16.32
N GLU A 2 8.26 -0.16 -15.32
CA GLU A 2 9.17 -0.49 -14.23
C GLU A 2 8.46 -1.52 -13.36
N GLU A 3 8.99 -2.74 -13.35
CA GLU A 3 8.51 -3.80 -12.49
C GLU A 3 9.10 -3.60 -11.08
N GLY A 4 8.36 -4.01 -10.07
CA GLY A 4 8.76 -3.88 -8.69
C GLY A 4 7.85 -4.68 -7.77
N ARG A 5 8.28 -4.86 -6.53
CA ARG A 5 7.50 -5.55 -5.50
C ARG A 5 6.96 -4.52 -4.52
N THR A 6 5.76 -4.77 -4.00
CA THR A 6 5.13 -3.89 -3.01
C THR A 6 4.72 -4.70 -1.79
N VAL A 7 4.88 -4.11 -0.60
CA VAL A 7 4.23 -4.62 0.62
C VAL A 7 3.23 -3.59 1.08
N LEU A 8 2.00 -4.02 1.31
CA LEU A 8 0.92 -3.17 1.79
C LEU A 8 0.37 -3.74 3.10
N CYS A 9 0.21 -2.88 4.10
CA CYS A 9 -0.43 -3.17 5.37
C CYS A 9 -1.77 -2.43 5.41
N PHE A 10 -2.85 -3.21 5.49
CA PHE A 10 -4.23 -2.74 5.61
C PHE A 10 -4.71 -3.03 7.04
N PRO A 11 -4.70 -2.04 7.94
CA PRO A 11 -5.34 -2.20 9.24
C PRO A 11 -6.84 -2.45 9.07
N ASP A 12 -7.41 -3.29 9.93
CA ASP A 12 -8.84 -3.56 9.89
C ASP A 12 -9.64 -2.33 10.33
N GLY A 13 -10.74 -2.05 9.62
CA GLY A 13 -11.60 -0.90 9.87
C GLY A 13 -10.97 0.48 9.64
N SER A 14 -9.75 0.57 9.08
CA SER A 14 -9.11 1.87 8.82
C SER A 14 -9.46 2.44 7.45
N GLU A 15 -9.57 3.76 7.40
CA GLU A 15 -9.67 4.56 6.17
C GLU A 15 -8.28 4.86 5.59
N TRP A 16 -7.27 4.05 5.89
CA TRP A 16 -5.91 4.24 5.40
C TRP A 16 -5.17 2.91 5.31
N PHE A 17 -4.15 2.87 4.45
CA PHE A 17 -3.17 1.79 4.40
C PHE A 17 -1.77 2.39 4.22
N GLN A 18 -0.75 1.61 4.57
CA GLN A 18 0.64 2.02 4.37
C GLN A 18 1.47 0.89 3.77
N GLY A 19 2.61 1.21 3.18
CA GLY A 19 3.41 0.21 2.51
C GLY A 19 4.77 0.69 2.05
N TYR A 20 5.45 -0.20 1.33
CA TYR A 20 6.71 0.07 0.68
C TYR A 20 6.70 -0.45 -0.75
N PHE A 21 7.32 0.30 -1.66
CA PHE A 21 7.62 -0.13 -3.02
C PHE A 21 9.12 -0.33 -3.20
N TYR A 22 9.47 -1.43 -3.86
CA TYR A 22 10.83 -1.83 -4.17
C TYR A 22 10.95 -2.02 -5.69
N ALA A 23 11.78 -1.20 -6.34
CA ALA A 23 12.03 -1.33 -7.78
C ALA A 23 12.76 -2.66 -8.07
N ALA A 24 12.49 -3.30 -9.21
CA ALA A 24 13.02 -4.64 -9.55
C ALA A 24 14.55 -4.75 -9.45
N SER A 25 15.30 -3.69 -9.79
CA SER A 25 16.76 -3.68 -9.68
C SER A 25 17.29 -3.76 -8.24
N ALA A 26 16.42 -3.61 -7.24
CA ALA A 26 16.74 -3.69 -5.82
C ALA A 26 16.15 -4.96 -5.15
N ALA A 27 15.44 -5.80 -5.90
CA ALA A 27 14.72 -6.98 -5.40
C ALA A 27 15.28 -8.31 -5.95
N GLU A 28 16.50 -8.30 -6.49
CA GLU A 28 17.16 -9.51 -7.04
C GLU A 28 17.55 -10.53 -5.96
N ASP A 29 17.54 -10.14 -4.69
CA ASP A 29 17.69 -11.07 -3.57
C ASP A 29 16.31 -11.58 -3.11
N ASP A 30 16.14 -12.90 -3.10
CA ASP A 30 14.90 -13.61 -2.76
C ASP A 30 14.49 -13.44 -1.27
N ASP A 31 15.25 -12.67 -0.49
CA ASP A 31 14.96 -12.38 0.91
C ASP A 31 14.11 -11.11 1.04
N PHE A 32 12.83 -11.23 0.65
CA PHE A 32 11.84 -10.15 0.69
C PHE A 32 11.63 -9.48 2.07
N MET A 33 12.14 -10.12 3.12
CA MET A 33 12.09 -9.63 4.50
C MET A 33 13.20 -8.61 4.81
N GLU A 34 14.21 -8.45 3.95
CA GLU A 34 15.19 -7.37 4.06
C GLU A 34 14.71 -6.12 3.29
N LYS A 35 14.73 -4.96 3.95
CA LYS A 35 14.41 -3.67 3.33
C LYS A 35 15.57 -3.30 2.39
N PRO A 36 15.39 -3.30 1.05
CA PRO A 36 16.44 -2.83 0.17
C PRO A 36 16.71 -1.34 0.40
N PRO A 37 17.93 -0.87 0.09
CA PRO A 37 18.37 0.49 0.39
C PRO A 37 17.49 1.57 -0.28
N THR A 38 16.92 1.30 -1.46
CA THR A 38 16.12 2.23 -2.25
C THR A 38 14.63 1.90 -2.20
N ALA A 39 14.06 1.86 -1.00
CA ALA A 39 12.62 1.65 -0.79
C ALA A 39 11.84 2.98 -0.74
N LEU A 40 10.75 3.06 -1.50
CA LEU A 40 9.81 4.18 -1.40
C LEU A 40 8.71 3.85 -0.37
N GLY A 41 8.43 4.76 0.55
CA GLY A 41 7.31 4.66 1.47
C GLY A 41 5.99 5.04 0.79
N LEU A 42 4.91 4.35 1.15
CA LEU A 42 3.56 4.59 0.66
C LEU A 42 2.64 4.83 1.85
N LEU A 43 1.86 5.91 1.82
CA LEU A 43 0.79 6.18 2.77
C LEU A 43 -0.45 6.61 1.99
N ALA A 44 -1.52 5.83 2.06
CA ALA A 44 -2.75 6.11 1.35
C ALA A 44 -3.90 6.30 2.33
N VAL A 45 -4.66 7.38 2.16
CA VAL A 45 -5.84 7.71 2.97
C VAL A 45 -7.06 7.74 2.07
N GLU A 46 -8.10 7.01 2.44
CA GLU A 46 -9.37 6.92 1.74
C GLU A 46 -10.04 8.30 1.73
N MET A 47 -10.52 8.69 0.56
CA MET A 47 -11.24 9.93 0.34
C MET A 47 -12.74 9.65 0.38
N PRO A 48 -13.55 10.57 0.91
CA PRO A 48 -15.00 10.44 0.85
C PRO A 48 -15.45 10.46 -0.63
N VAL A 49 -16.24 9.46 -1.00
CA VAL A 49 -16.90 9.35 -2.31
C VAL A 49 -18.40 9.28 -2.09
N ASP A 50 -19.18 9.77 -3.04
CA ASP A 50 -20.64 9.72 -2.96
C ASP A 50 -21.12 8.27 -2.84
N ASP A 51 -22.10 8.04 -1.96
CA ASP A 51 -22.65 6.70 -1.69
C ASP A 51 -23.28 6.06 -2.94
N CYS A 52 -23.69 6.87 -3.93
CA CYS A 52 -24.20 6.37 -5.22
C CYS A 52 -23.10 5.76 -6.11
N VAL A 53 -21.84 6.17 -5.91
CA VAL A 53 -20.66 5.68 -6.66
C VAL A 53 -20.01 4.49 -5.93
N ARG A 54 -20.24 4.37 -4.61
CA ARG A 54 -19.86 3.18 -3.83
C ARG A 54 -20.65 1.98 -4.32
N CYS A 55 -20.00 1.11 -5.09
CA CYS A 55 -20.59 -0.18 -5.45
C CYS A 55 -20.94 -0.95 -4.16
N ARG A 56 -22.09 -1.63 -4.15
CA ARG A 56 -22.63 -2.42 -3.01
C ARG A 56 -21.65 -3.48 -2.46
N HIS A 57 -20.60 -3.82 -3.22
CA HIS A 57 -19.53 -4.73 -2.84
C HIS A 57 -18.19 -4.02 -2.52
N GLY A 58 -18.21 -2.72 -2.24
CA GLY A 58 -17.01 -1.92 -1.91
C GLY A 58 -16.11 -1.58 -3.11
N GLY A 59 -16.65 -1.70 -4.33
CA GLY A 59 -15.87 -1.72 -5.57
C GLY A 59 -15.42 -0.37 -6.14
N TYR A 60 -15.71 0.76 -5.50
CA TYR A 60 -15.08 2.03 -5.87
C TYR A 60 -14.64 2.76 -4.62
N ARG A 61 -13.34 3.03 -4.54
CA ARG A 61 -12.73 3.84 -3.48
C ARG A 61 -11.69 4.74 -4.09
N GLU A 62 -11.58 5.96 -3.58
CA GLU A 62 -10.49 6.85 -3.92
C GLU A 62 -9.56 6.97 -2.73
N TYR A 63 -8.26 7.02 -3.00
CA TYR A 63 -7.23 7.22 -2.01
C TYR A 63 -6.33 8.36 -2.43
N LYS A 64 -6.02 9.23 -1.47
CA LYS A 64 -4.90 10.16 -1.59
C LYS A 64 -3.65 9.43 -1.10
N MET A 65 -2.76 9.07 -2.02
CA MET A 65 -1.52 8.37 -1.72
C MET A 65 -0.33 9.33 -1.72
N THR A 66 0.40 9.37 -0.61
CA THR A 66 1.70 10.01 -0.49
C THR A 66 2.79 8.97 -0.72
N ILE A 67 3.67 9.25 -1.68
CA ILE A 67 4.90 8.52 -1.94
C ILE A 67 6.03 9.28 -1.26
N ILE A 68 6.80 8.58 -0.42
CA ILE A 68 7.87 9.14 0.39
C ILE A 68 9.20 8.54 -0.08
N ASN A 69 10.11 9.38 -0.56
CA ASN A 69 11.48 8.99 -0.83
C ASN A 69 12.33 9.35 0.39
N TYR A 70 12.68 8.35 1.19
CA TYR A 70 13.44 8.54 2.43
C TYR A 70 14.88 9.00 2.21
N ASP A 71 15.50 8.67 1.06
CA ASP A 71 16.89 9.06 0.75
C ASP A 71 17.02 10.55 0.44
N THR A 72 15.97 11.13 -0.16
CA THR A 72 15.95 12.53 -0.59
C THR A 72 15.03 13.41 0.27
N GLU A 73 14.34 12.81 1.24
CA GLU A 73 13.31 13.44 2.07
C GLU A 73 12.23 14.15 1.23
N LYS A 74 11.94 13.62 0.04
CA LYS A 74 10.93 14.17 -0.87
C LYS A 74 9.64 13.39 -0.80
N GLU A 75 8.54 14.11 -0.90
CA GLU A 75 7.20 13.54 -0.97
C GLU A 75 6.49 13.94 -2.26
N ALA A 76 5.70 13.02 -2.79
CA ALA A 76 4.78 13.27 -3.90
C ALA A 76 3.40 12.74 -3.55
N THR A 77 2.35 13.46 -3.91
CA THR A 77 0.98 13.03 -3.68
C THR A 77 0.30 12.71 -4.99
N ILE A 78 -0.35 11.54 -5.06
CA ILE A 78 -1.14 11.11 -6.21
C ILE A 78 -2.49 10.57 -5.76
N LEU A 79 -3.48 10.68 -6.66
CA LEU A 79 -4.80 10.10 -6.46
C LEU A 79 -4.82 8.69 -7.04
N VAL A 80 -5.28 7.73 -6.24
CA VAL A 80 -5.39 6.32 -6.59
C VAL A 80 -6.85 5.92 -6.49
N GLN A 81 -7.37 5.28 -7.52
CA GLN A 81 -8.72 4.77 -7.58
C GLN A 81 -8.67 3.25 -7.51
N LYS A 82 -9.36 2.67 -6.54
CA LYS A 82 -9.61 1.23 -6.50
C LYS A 82 -10.95 0.97 -7.16
N THR A 83 -10.93 0.38 -8.35
CA THR A 83 -12.12 -0.16 -9.02
C THR A 83 -12.13 -1.66 -8.75
N GLY A 84 -13.26 -2.24 -8.34
CA GLY A 84 -13.35 -3.55 -7.66
C GLY A 84 -12.50 -4.68 -8.27
N GLY A 85 -11.98 -5.57 -7.41
CA GLY A 85 -10.95 -6.56 -7.76
C GLY A 85 -9.56 -6.16 -7.23
N ASP A 86 -8.50 -6.71 -7.82
CA ASP A 86 -7.10 -6.45 -7.47
C ASP A 86 -6.50 -5.21 -8.19
N PHE A 87 -7.33 -4.42 -8.88
CA PHE A 87 -6.87 -3.33 -9.73
C PHE A 87 -6.96 -1.96 -9.02
N CYS A 88 -5.82 -1.26 -8.96
CA CYS A 88 -5.73 0.14 -8.54
C CYS A 88 -5.21 0.99 -9.70
N THR A 89 -5.96 2.00 -10.12
CA THR A 89 -5.57 2.92 -11.19
C THR A 89 -5.09 4.25 -10.62
N LEU A 90 -4.02 4.81 -11.19
CA LEU A 90 -3.67 6.21 -10.92
C LEU A 90 -4.69 7.08 -11.64
N ALA A 91 -5.31 8.00 -10.92
CA ALA A 91 -6.16 9.02 -11.54
C ALA A 91 -5.23 10.02 -12.26
N THR A 92 -4.90 9.72 -13.51
CA THR A 92 -4.26 10.70 -14.40
C THR A 92 -5.33 11.71 -14.81
N ALA A 93 -5.12 12.98 -14.48
CA ALA A 93 -5.93 14.07 -14.99
C ALA A 93 -5.90 14.06 -16.53
N ASP A 94 -7.08 13.91 -17.14
CA ASP A 94 -7.44 14.31 -18.50
C ASP A 94 -6.43 14.04 -19.63
N SER A 95 -5.94 12.80 -19.74
CA SER A 95 -5.33 12.34 -21.00
C SER A 95 -5.79 10.91 -21.30
N GLU A 96 -6.78 10.81 -22.18
CA GLU A 96 -7.42 9.55 -22.62
C GLU A 96 -6.46 8.56 -23.30
N GLU A 97 -5.18 8.93 -23.53
CA GLU A 97 -4.21 8.08 -24.24
C GLU A 97 -3.04 7.57 -23.37
N SER A 98 -2.93 7.95 -22.09
CA SER A 98 -1.81 7.49 -21.25
C SER A 98 -2.15 7.38 -19.77
N ALA A 99 -3.29 6.76 -19.44
CA ALA A 99 -3.55 6.36 -18.06
C ALA A 99 -2.53 5.30 -17.64
N THR A 100 -1.53 5.70 -16.85
CA THR A 100 -0.56 4.78 -16.25
C THR A 100 -1.31 3.85 -15.30
N ARG A 101 -1.52 2.62 -15.74
CA ARG A 101 -2.16 1.57 -14.94
C ARG A 101 -1.11 0.95 -14.03
N LEU A 102 -1.34 1.01 -12.72
CA LEU A 102 -0.62 0.17 -11.77
C LEU A 102 -1.39 -1.14 -11.68
N ASN A 103 -0.68 -2.26 -11.76
CA ASN A 103 -1.27 -3.57 -11.51
C ASN A 103 -0.64 -4.15 -10.26
N PHE A 104 -1.45 -4.51 -9.29
CA PHE A 104 -1.01 -5.24 -8.11
C PHE A 104 -1.42 -6.70 -8.31
N ASP A 105 -0.47 -7.54 -8.72
CA ASP A 105 -0.69 -8.98 -8.71
C ASP A 105 -0.32 -9.53 -7.33
N THR A 106 -1.31 -10.04 -6.60
CA THR A 106 -1.09 -10.55 -5.25
C THR A 106 -0.43 -11.92 -5.33
N SER A 107 0.89 -11.95 -5.20
CA SER A 107 1.66 -13.21 -5.19
C SER A 107 1.54 -13.98 -3.87
N SER A 108 1.25 -13.29 -2.76
CA SER A 108 1.14 -13.88 -1.43
C SER A 108 0.27 -13.01 -0.52
N MET A 109 -0.63 -13.64 0.22
CA MET A 109 -1.42 -13.02 1.28
C MET A 109 -1.01 -13.64 2.61
N LEU A 110 -0.42 -12.83 3.49
CA LEU A 110 -0.05 -13.27 4.84
C LEU A 110 -1.20 -12.98 5.81
N THR A 111 -1.52 -13.95 6.66
CA THR A 111 -2.49 -13.82 7.76
C THR A 111 -1.85 -14.22 9.09
N ASP A 112 -2.52 -13.89 10.19
CA ASP A 112 -2.22 -14.38 11.54
C ASP A 112 -0.76 -14.15 11.97
N GLU A 113 -0.10 -15.17 12.50
CA GLU A 113 1.26 -15.10 13.05
C GLU A 113 2.30 -14.67 12.02
N LYS A 114 2.13 -15.06 10.74
CA LYS A 114 3.03 -14.67 9.65
C LYS A 114 2.87 -13.20 9.30
N ALA A 115 1.64 -12.70 9.30
CA ALA A 115 1.37 -11.27 9.15
C ALA A 115 1.97 -10.49 10.32
N ALA A 116 1.78 -10.96 11.56
CA ALA A 116 2.33 -10.32 12.75
C ALA A 116 3.87 -10.24 12.71
N ALA A 117 4.55 -11.32 12.32
CA ALA A 117 6.01 -11.33 12.16
C ALA A 117 6.48 -10.32 11.11
N CYS A 118 5.83 -10.31 9.94
CA CYS A 118 6.14 -9.37 8.87
C CYS A 118 5.88 -7.91 9.27
N ILE A 119 4.78 -7.64 10.00
CA ILE A 119 4.46 -6.31 10.53
C ILE A 119 5.52 -5.85 11.54
N ARG A 120 5.95 -6.71 12.47
CA ARG A 120 7.01 -6.38 13.44
C ARG A 120 8.32 -6.00 12.74
N GLN A 121 8.65 -6.70 11.66
CA GLN A 121 9.88 -6.49 10.92
C GLN A 121 9.85 -5.21 10.06
N MET A 122 8.77 -5.00 9.30
CA MET A 122 8.74 -3.92 8.30
C MET A 122 8.00 -2.66 8.75
N PHE A 123 7.14 -2.78 9.74
CA PHE A 123 6.38 -1.68 10.31
C PHE A 123 6.52 -1.62 11.84
N PRO A 124 7.75 -1.48 12.37
CA PRO A 124 8.01 -1.55 13.82
C PRO A 124 7.25 -0.47 14.62
N THR A 125 6.93 0.67 14.01
CA THR A 125 6.12 1.73 14.63
C THR A 125 4.63 1.39 14.69
N ILE A 126 4.11 0.58 13.75
CA ILE A 126 2.75 0.02 13.86
C ILE A 126 2.77 -1.08 14.92
N ALA A 127 3.74 -1.99 14.83
CA ALA A 127 3.83 -3.15 15.72
C ALA A 127 3.89 -2.76 17.20
N SER A 128 4.71 -1.76 17.54
CA SER A 128 4.81 -1.24 18.92
C SER A 128 3.53 -0.58 19.44
N ARG A 129 2.60 -0.17 18.56
CA ARG A 129 1.29 0.35 18.96
C ARG A 129 0.27 -0.76 19.19
N CYS A 130 0.50 -1.96 18.65
CA CYS A 130 -0.36 -3.12 18.86
C CYS A 130 -0.06 -3.83 20.19
N GLU A 131 1.11 -3.61 20.81
CA GLU A 131 1.54 -4.26 22.07
C GLU A 131 0.86 -3.73 23.34
N ASN A 132 -0.20 -2.92 23.23
CA ASN A 132 -0.99 -2.46 24.38
C ASN A 132 -2.29 -3.24 24.62
N ASP A 133 -2.50 -4.40 23.99
CA ASP A 133 -3.55 -5.34 24.42
C ASP A 133 -3.00 -6.41 25.37
N ASP A 134 -2.42 -5.93 26.48
CA ASP A 134 -2.19 -6.71 27.70
C ASP A 134 -3.50 -6.92 28.49
N SER A 135 -4.64 -6.98 27.79
CA SER A 135 -5.98 -7.14 28.37
C SER A 135 -6.67 -8.44 27.99
N VAL A 136 -5.96 -9.58 28.05
CA VAL A 136 -6.54 -10.80 28.62
C VAL A 136 -5.46 -11.56 29.41
N ARG A 137 -5.40 -11.26 30.71
CA ARG A 137 -4.88 -12.19 31.72
C ARG A 137 -5.74 -13.44 31.82
#